data_AF-S4VDI5-F1
#
_entry.id   AF-S4VDI5-F1
#
_cell.length_a   1.000
_cell.length_b   1.000
_cell.length_c   1.000
_cell.angle_alpha   90.00
_cell.angle_beta   90.00
_cell.angle_gamma   90.00
#
_symmetry.space_group_name_H-M   'P 1'
#
loop_
_entity.id
_entity.type
_entity.pdbx_description
1 polymer ?
#
loop_
_entity_poly.entity_id
_entity_poly.type
_entity_poly.pdbx_seq_one_letter_code
_entity_poly.pdbx_strand_id
1 'polypeptide(L)'
;KIDYMDVSPKQVVSAVTACIPFLENDDSTRALMGANMQRQAVPLMSEAPIVGTGMEHVNGKDSGAAVICKHDGLVEFASAAEIHVRRISVIDGQEVKGDLDRYKLLKFIRSNQGTCYNQKPIVSEGDRVVKGEILGDGPSMEKGEMALGRNVLVGFMTWEGYNYEDAIIMSERLVKDDVYTSIHIEEYESEARDTKLGPEEITRDIPNVGEDALRNLDERGIIRMGAEVKDGDILVGKVTPKGVTELTAEERLLHAIFGEKAREVRDTSLRVPHGGDGIVLDVKIFNREDGDELPPGVNQLVRVYII
;
A
#
# COMPACT_ATOMS: atom_id res chain seq x y z
N LYS A 1 -0.32 -53.23 -20.95
CA LYS A 1 0.91 -52.41 -20.78
C LYS A 1 0.45 -51.03 -20.35
N ILE A 2 1.13 -50.42 -19.38
CA ILE A 2 0.90 -49.04 -18.96
C ILE A 2 2.07 -48.26 -19.54
N ASP A 3 1.78 -47.34 -20.46
CA ASP A 3 2.82 -46.58 -21.20
C ASP A 3 3.12 -45.22 -20.54
N TYR A 4 2.19 -44.69 -19.74
CA TYR A 4 2.32 -43.42 -19.01
C TYR A 4 1.65 -43.50 -17.64
N MET A 5 2.08 -42.62 -16.72
CA MET A 5 1.54 -42.46 -15.38
C MET A 5 1.66 -40.98 -14.99
N ASP A 6 0.70 -40.48 -14.21
CA ASP A 6 0.72 -39.10 -13.71
C ASP A 6 1.93 -38.87 -12.79
N VAL A 7 2.49 -37.66 -12.85
CA VAL A 7 3.72 -37.32 -12.09
C VAL A 7 3.40 -36.98 -10.64
N SER A 8 2.28 -36.30 -10.41
CA SER A 8 1.85 -35.88 -9.07
C SER A 8 0.34 -35.64 -9.02
N PRO A 9 -0.33 -35.94 -7.89
CA PRO A 9 -1.72 -35.54 -7.66
C PRO A 9 -1.94 -34.03 -7.76
N LYS A 10 -0.90 -33.20 -7.56
CA LYS A 10 -0.99 -31.75 -7.69
C LYS A 10 -1.06 -31.27 -9.15
N GLN A 11 -0.76 -32.13 -10.13
CA GLN A 11 -0.69 -31.75 -11.54
C GLN A 11 -2.07 -31.37 -12.12
N VAL A 12 -3.16 -31.86 -11.52
CA VAL A 12 -4.53 -31.62 -11.99
C VAL A 12 -5.14 -30.30 -11.48
N VAL A 13 -4.51 -29.65 -10.51
CA VAL A 13 -5.05 -28.45 -9.83
C VAL A 13 -4.20 -27.21 -10.08
N SER A 14 -4.82 -26.03 -10.00
CA SER A 14 -4.10 -24.75 -10.13
C SER A 14 -3.21 -24.48 -8.90
N ALA A 15 -2.24 -23.58 -9.03
CA ALA A 15 -1.34 -23.19 -7.94
C ALA A 15 -2.09 -22.70 -6.68
N VAL A 16 -3.22 -22.00 -6.88
CA VAL A 16 -4.08 -21.49 -5.80
C VAL A 16 -4.90 -22.60 -5.18
N THR A 17 -5.53 -23.44 -6.00
CA THR A 17 -6.30 -24.60 -5.52
C THR A 17 -5.41 -25.58 -4.76
N ALA A 18 -4.15 -25.71 -5.15
CA ALA A 18 -3.17 -26.56 -4.48
C ALA A 18 -2.76 -26.06 -3.09
N CYS A 19 -3.11 -24.82 -2.68
CA CYS A 19 -2.95 -24.30 -1.31
C CYS A 19 -4.14 -24.62 -0.39
N ILE A 20 -5.18 -25.29 -0.87
CA ILE A 20 -6.31 -25.70 -0.02
C ILE A 20 -5.95 -27.02 0.67
N PRO A 21 -5.83 -27.06 2.01
CA PRO A 21 -5.58 -28.32 2.72
C PRO A 21 -6.83 -29.21 2.66
N PHE A 22 -6.62 -30.53 2.60
CA PHE A 22 -7.70 -31.53 2.57
C PHE A 22 -8.72 -31.35 1.45
N LEU A 23 -8.29 -30.82 0.29
CA LEU A 23 -9.11 -30.54 -0.89
C LEU A 23 -9.96 -31.76 -1.33
N GLU A 24 -9.47 -32.97 -1.11
CA GLU A 24 -10.17 -34.22 -1.40
C GLU A 24 -11.48 -34.42 -0.61
N ASN A 25 -11.67 -33.69 0.50
CA ASN A 25 -12.87 -33.75 1.33
C ASN A 25 -13.88 -32.63 1.01
N ASP A 26 -13.49 -31.66 0.19
CA ASP A 26 -14.32 -30.52 -0.15
C ASP A 26 -15.10 -30.74 -1.46
N ASP A 27 -16.34 -30.25 -1.50
CA ASP A 27 -17.08 -30.17 -2.75
C ASP A 27 -16.43 -29.16 -3.71
N SER A 28 -16.43 -29.53 -4.99
CA SER A 28 -15.83 -28.72 -6.07
C SER A 28 -16.31 -27.26 -6.11
N THR A 29 -17.58 -26.99 -5.80
CA THR A 29 -18.13 -25.63 -5.82
C THR A 29 -17.56 -24.79 -4.68
N ARG A 30 -17.42 -25.38 -3.49
CA ARG A 30 -16.83 -24.72 -2.31
C ARG A 30 -15.32 -24.54 -2.48
N ALA A 31 -14.63 -25.52 -3.04
CA ALA A 31 -13.21 -25.41 -3.38
C ALA A 31 -12.94 -24.26 -4.38
N LEU A 32 -13.81 -24.08 -5.38
CA LEU A 32 -13.73 -22.96 -6.31
C LEU A 32 -13.90 -21.61 -5.59
N MET A 33 -14.86 -21.51 -4.69
CA MET A 33 -15.05 -20.31 -3.86
C MET A 33 -13.82 -20.03 -3.01
N GLY A 34 -13.27 -21.04 -2.33
CA GLY A 34 -12.06 -20.91 -1.51
C GLY A 34 -10.86 -20.42 -2.32
N ALA A 35 -10.63 -20.98 -3.51
CA ALA A 35 -9.55 -20.53 -4.38
C ALA A 35 -9.74 -19.08 -4.88
N ASN A 36 -10.98 -18.65 -5.12
CA ASN A 36 -11.27 -17.27 -5.50
C ASN A 36 -11.08 -16.29 -4.33
N MET A 37 -11.52 -16.69 -3.13
CA MET A 37 -11.36 -15.90 -1.91
C MET A 37 -9.89 -15.68 -1.55
N GLN A 38 -9.02 -16.67 -1.76
CA GLN A 38 -7.56 -16.51 -1.55
C GLN A 38 -6.97 -15.34 -2.36
N ARG A 39 -7.46 -15.09 -3.58
CA ARG A 39 -6.98 -13.98 -4.44
C ARG A 39 -7.49 -12.60 -4.01
N GLN A 40 -8.50 -12.56 -3.15
CA GLN A 40 -9.09 -11.35 -2.61
C GLN A 40 -8.54 -11.01 -1.21
N ALA A 41 -7.65 -11.84 -0.68
CA ALA A 41 -7.02 -11.60 0.61
C ALA A 41 -6.23 -10.29 0.58
N VAL A 42 -6.41 -9.49 1.64
CA VAL A 42 -5.71 -8.22 1.84
C VAL A 42 -4.47 -8.47 2.70
N PRO A 43 -3.32 -7.83 2.42
CA PRO A 43 -2.14 -7.95 3.27
C PRO A 43 -2.39 -7.46 4.70
N LEU A 44 -2.22 -8.37 5.66
CA LEU A 44 -2.29 -8.12 7.09
C LEU A 44 -0.89 -8.10 7.70
N MET A 45 -0.81 -7.95 9.02
CA MET A 45 0.31 -8.46 9.81
C MET A 45 0.25 -10.00 9.88
N SER A 46 0.41 -10.63 8.71
CA SER A 46 0.07 -12.03 8.45
C SER A 46 0.86 -13.04 9.27
N GLU A 47 0.28 -14.23 9.41
CA GLU A 47 0.91 -15.42 9.99
C GLU A 47 0.76 -16.61 9.04
N ALA A 48 1.80 -17.42 8.89
CA ALA A 48 1.78 -18.64 8.11
C ALA A 48 0.74 -19.63 8.69
N PRO A 49 -0.04 -20.32 7.83
CA PRO A 49 -1.06 -21.23 8.31
C PRO A 49 -0.44 -22.41 9.08
N ILE A 50 -1.05 -22.79 10.22
CA ILE A 50 -0.60 -23.97 10.99
C ILE A 50 -0.69 -25.26 10.15
N VAL A 51 -1.66 -25.31 9.23
CA VAL A 51 -1.87 -26.42 8.31
C VAL A 51 -1.74 -25.92 6.88
N GLY A 52 -0.67 -26.34 6.19
CA GLY A 52 -0.39 -25.99 4.80
C GLY A 52 -0.23 -27.22 3.90
N THR A 53 -0.03 -26.99 2.60
CA THR A 53 0.14 -28.06 1.59
C THR A 53 1.57 -28.18 1.05
N GLY A 54 2.45 -27.28 1.49
CA GLY A 54 3.82 -27.11 1.00
C GLY A 54 3.91 -26.30 -0.31
N MET A 55 2.78 -25.86 -0.86
CA MET A 55 2.76 -24.95 -2.00
C MET A 55 2.99 -23.49 -1.59
N GLU A 56 2.81 -23.17 -0.32
CA GLU A 56 2.93 -21.82 0.25
C GLU A 56 4.34 -21.26 0.05
N HIS A 57 5.38 -22.06 0.28
CA HIS A 57 6.77 -21.66 0.03
C HIS A 57 7.06 -21.44 -1.45
N VAL A 58 6.61 -22.37 -2.30
CA VAL A 58 6.84 -22.31 -3.76
C VAL A 58 6.12 -21.10 -4.36
N ASN A 59 4.83 -20.94 -4.06
CA ASN A 59 4.01 -19.84 -4.53
C ASN A 59 4.53 -18.50 -3.98
N GLY A 60 4.92 -18.44 -2.70
CA GLY A 60 5.51 -17.24 -2.10
C GLY A 60 6.79 -16.81 -2.82
N LYS A 61 7.70 -17.76 -3.07
CA LYS A 61 8.94 -17.53 -3.82
C LYS A 61 8.69 -17.10 -5.25
N ASP A 62 7.83 -17.83 -5.98
CA ASP A 62 7.62 -17.62 -7.42
C ASP A 62 6.65 -16.45 -7.73
N SER A 63 5.96 -15.92 -6.72
CA SER A 63 5.06 -14.75 -6.87
C SER A 63 5.78 -13.47 -7.31
N GLY A 64 7.10 -13.39 -7.12
CA GLY A 64 7.88 -12.16 -7.30
C GLY A 64 7.69 -11.13 -6.17
N ALA A 65 6.93 -11.46 -5.12
CA ALA A 65 6.75 -10.60 -3.96
C ALA A 65 7.95 -10.65 -2.99
N ALA A 66 8.56 -11.83 -2.88
CA ALA A 66 9.72 -12.09 -2.05
C ALA A 66 11.01 -11.55 -2.67
N VAL A 67 11.98 -11.20 -1.82
CA VAL A 67 13.32 -10.76 -2.23
C VAL A 67 14.22 -11.99 -2.27
N ILE A 68 14.62 -12.42 -3.47
CA ILE A 68 15.34 -13.68 -3.67
C ILE A 68 16.84 -13.43 -3.87
N CYS A 69 17.65 -14.25 -3.22
CA CYS A 69 19.11 -14.23 -3.37
C CYS A 69 19.54 -14.74 -4.75
N LYS A 70 20.37 -13.96 -5.46
CA LYS A 70 20.84 -14.30 -6.81
C LYS A 70 22.06 -15.22 -6.82
N HIS A 71 22.89 -15.16 -5.77
CA HIS A 71 24.18 -15.86 -5.69
C HIS A 71 24.43 -16.33 -4.26
N ASP A 72 25.16 -17.42 -4.11
CA ASP A 72 25.59 -17.91 -2.81
C ASP A 72 26.50 -16.88 -2.13
N GLY A 73 26.33 -16.68 -0.82
CA GLY A 73 27.06 -15.64 -0.12
C GLY A 73 26.82 -15.57 1.38
N LEU A 74 27.43 -14.55 1.97
CA LEU A 74 27.29 -14.18 3.39
C LEU A 74 26.66 -12.80 3.47
N VAL A 75 25.65 -12.65 4.32
CA VAL A 75 25.02 -11.37 4.60
C VAL A 75 26.01 -10.51 5.39
N GLU A 76 26.49 -9.42 4.80
CA GLU A 76 27.38 -8.47 5.48
C GLU A 76 26.61 -7.35 6.17
N PHE A 77 25.40 -7.04 5.70
CA PHE A 77 24.57 -6.00 6.28
C PHE A 77 23.10 -6.32 6.03
N ALA A 78 22.29 -6.25 7.07
CA ALA A 78 20.84 -6.39 6.98
C ALA A 78 20.18 -5.24 7.74
N SER A 79 19.40 -4.45 7.01
CA SER A 79 18.61 -3.36 7.57
C SER A 79 17.17 -3.45 7.08
N ALA A 80 16.29 -2.64 7.67
CA ALA A 80 14.93 -2.54 7.18
C ALA A 80 14.87 -2.13 5.70
N ALA A 81 15.76 -1.25 5.21
CA ALA A 81 15.67 -0.68 3.86
C ALA A 81 16.48 -1.45 2.80
N GLU A 82 17.56 -2.11 3.19
CA GLU A 82 18.44 -2.82 2.27
C GLU A 82 19.18 -3.98 2.93
N ILE A 83 19.49 -4.99 2.12
CA ILE A 83 20.28 -6.18 2.48
C ILE A 83 21.48 -6.25 1.54
N HIS A 84 22.68 -6.41 2.08
CA HIS A 84 23.90 -6.56 1.31
C HIS A 84 24.47 -7.97 1.51
N VAL A 85 24.63 -8.70 0.41
CA VAL A 85 25.15 -10.08 0.40
C VAL A 85 26.49 -10.09 -0.31
N ARG A 86 27.55 -10.48 0.39
CA ARG A 86 28.87 -10.71 -0.17
C ARG A 86 28.89 -12.08 -0.81
N ARG A 87 29.16 -12.15 -2.11
CA ARG A 87 29.28 -13.44 -2.80
C ARG A 87 30.43 -14.24 -2.22
N ILE A 88 30.20 -15.53 -2.00
CA ILE A 88 31.22 -16.48 -1.59
C ILE A 88 31.26 -17.60 -2.61
N SER A 89 32.45 -17.82 -3.17
CA SER A 89 32.71 -18.96 -4.05
C SER A 89 33.81 -19.82 -3.42
N VAL A 90 33.64 -21.14 -3.46
CA VAL A 90 34.69 -22.07 -3.05
C VAL A 90 35.53 -22.39 -4.28
N ILE A 91 36.77 -21.90 -4.31
CA ILE A 91 37.77 -22.22 -5.35
C ILE A 91 38.90 -22.95 -4.64
N ASP A 92 39.24 -24.15 -5.11
CA ASP A 92 40.31 -24.99 -4.55
C ASP A 92 40.23 -25.23 -3.02
N GLY A 93 39.00 -25.31 -2.49
CA GLY A 93 38.73 -25.54 -1.06
C GLY A 93 38.91 -24.30 -0.17
N GLN A 94 39.15 -23.12 -0.75
CA GLN A 94 39.21 -21.84 -0.03
C GLN A 94 38.00 -20.98 -0.37
N GLU A 95 37.44 -20.32 0.65
CA GLU A 95 36.35 -19.36 0.49
C GLU A 95 36.89 -18.04 -0.03
N VAL A 96 36.57 -17.73 -1.29
CA VAL A 96 36.94 -16.47 -1.92
C VAL A 96 35.74 -15.52 -1.83
N LYS A 97 35.97 -14.34 -1.24
CA LYS A 97 34.99 -13.25 -1.20
C LYS A 97 34.96 -12.54 -2.56
N GLY A 98 33.77 -12.44 -3.14
CA GLY A 98 33.54 -11.76 -4.41
C GLY A 98 32.86 -10.39 -4.25
N ASP A 99 32.07 -10.04 -5.26
CA ASP A 99 31.31 -8.80 -5.31
C ASP A 99 30.22 -8.71 -4.23
N LEU A 100 29.79 -7.48 -3.95
CA LEU A 100 28.69 -7.17 -3.03
C LEU A 100 27.40 -6.98 -3.82
N ASP A 101 26.42 -7.86 -3.61
CA ASP A 101 25.07 -7.69 -4.14
C ASP A 101 24.22 -6.88 -3.15
N ARG A 102 23.64 -5.78 -3.63
CA ARG A 102 22.75 -4.92 -2.84
C ARG A 102 21.31 -5.12 -3.26
N TYR A 103 20.46 -5.46 -2.29
CA TYR A 103 19.04 -5.67 -2.45
C TYR A 103 18.30 -4.55 -1.72
N LYS A 104 17.62 -3.66 -2.46
CA LYS A 104 16.77 -2.62 -1.89
C LYS A 104 15.39 -3.20 -1.61
N LEU A 105 14.89 -3.01 -0.39
CA LEU A 105 13.57 -3.45 0.04
C LEU A 105 12.55 -2.35 -0.25
N LEU A 106 11.40 -2.76 -0.77
CA LEU A 106 10.26 -1.87 -1.01
C LEU A 106 9.51 -1.63 0.30
N LYS A 107 9.36 -0.37 0.69
CA LYS A 107 8.72 0.04 1.96
C LYS A 107 7.50 0.90 1.70
N PHE A 108 6.37 0.50 2.28
CA PHE A 108 5.11 1.23 2.24
C PHE A 108 4.76 1.75 0.84
N ILE A 109 4.91 0.89 -0.17
CA ILE A 109 4.57 1.25 -1.54
C ILE A 109 3.11 0.92 -1.78
N ARG A 110 2.38 1.85 -2.40
CA ARG A 110 1.01 1.64 -2.81
C ARG A 110 0.93 0.56 -3.91
N SER A 111 0.07 -0.44 -3.72
CA SER A 111 -0.31 -1.36 -4.79
C SER A 111 -1.41 -0.74 -5.68
N ASN A 112 -1.65 -1.34 -6.84
CA ASN A 112 -2.72 -0.89 -7.74
C ASN A 112 -4.13 -0.94 -7.11
N GLN A 113 -4.31 -1.79 -6.08
CA GLN A 113 -5.57 -1.93 -5.35
C GLN A 113 -5.61 -1.12 -4.05
N GLY A 114 -4.62 -0.24 -3.82
CA GLY A 114 -4.55 0.58 -2.61
C GLY A 114 -4.07 -0.18 -1.36
N THR A 115 -3.55 -1.40 -1.51
CA THR A 115 -2.97 -2.15 -0.39
C THR A 115 -1.50 -1.80 -0.18
N CYS A 116 -1.01 -1.98 1.05
CA CYS A 116 0.39 -1.75 1.39
C CYS A 116 1.30 -2.87 0.90
N TYR A 117 2.23 -2.53 -0.01
CA TYR A 117 3.34 -3.37 -0.41
C TYR A 117 4.57 -3.05 0.46
N ASN A 118 4.89 -3.94 1.40
CA ASN A 118 5.99 -3.76 2.34
C ASN A 118 6.81 -5.05 2.43
N GLN A 119 8.10 -4.94 2.14
CA GLN A 119 9.04 -6.04 2.25
C GLN A 119 9.80 -5.98 3.56
N LYS A 120 9.96 -7.11 4.25
CA LYS A 120 10.66 -7.20 5.54
C LYS A 120 11.87 -8.15 5.40
N PRO A 121 13.08 -7.76 5.84
CA PRO A 121 14.20 -8.68 5.83
C PRO A 121 13.94 -9.85 6.79
N ILE A 122 14.29 -11.07 6.39
CA ILE A 122 14.23 -12.25 7.27
C ILE A 122 15.61 -12.72 7.73
N VAL A 123 16.66 -12.36 6.98
CA VAL A 123 18.05 -12.69 7.28
C VAL A 123 18.69 -11.64 8.17
N SER A 124 19.70 -12.06 8.93
CA SER A 124 20.53 -11.24 9.81
C SER A 124 21.97 -11.14 9.29
N GLU A 125 22.72 -10.15 9.80
CA GLU A 125 24.16 -10.03 9.52
C GLU A 125 24.90 -11.29 9.98
N GLY A 126 25.74 -11.85 9.11
CA GLY A 126 26.49 -13.09 9.35
C GLY A 126 25.81 -14.36 8.84
N ASP A 127 24.56 -14.29 8.35
CA ASP A 127 23.88 -15.46 7.80
C ASP A 127 24.49 -15.88 6.46
N ARG A 128 24.64 -17.20 6.26
CA ARG A 128 25.02 -17.78 4.97
C ARG A 128 23.77 -18.08 4.17
N VAL A 129 23.72 -17.59 2.95
CA VAL A 129 22.57 -17.71 2.05
C VAL A 129 22.96 -18.40 0.76
N VAL A 130 22.03 -19.18 0.21
CA VAL A 130 22.20 -19.85 -1.08
C VAL A 130 21.38 -19.19 -2.17
N LYS A 131 21.77 -19.42 -3.43
CA LYS A 131 21.07 -18.96 -4.61
C LYS A 131 19.63 -19.49 -4.60
N GLY A 132 18.69 -18.58 -4.76
CA GLY A 132 17.27 -18.88 -4.75
C GLY A 132 16.64 -18.90 -3.35
N GLU A 133 17.41 -18.63 -2.29
CA GLU A 133 16.85 -18.45 -0.94
C GLU A 133 16.16 -17.09 -0.80
N ILE A 134 15.15 -17.02 0.05
CA ILE A 134 14.41 -15.78 0.31
C ILE A 134 15.19 -14.97 1.36
N LEU A 135 15.55 -13.74 1.01
CA LEU A 135 16.25 -12.78 1.89
C LEU A 135 15.27 -11.88 2.66
N GLY A 136 14.09 -11.65 2.08
CA GLY A 136 13.06 -10.83 2.68
C GLY A 136 11.66 -11.22 2.21
N ASP A 137 10.73 -11.22 3.15
CA ASP A 137 9.32 -11.48 2.94
C ASP A 137 8.65 -10.31 2.21
N GLY A 138 7.74 -10.64 1.31
CA GLY A 138 6.84 -9.68 0.66
C GLY A 138 5.60 -9.37 1.51
N PRO A 139 4.63 -8.62 0.95
CA PRO A 139 3.30 -8.54 1.54
C PRO A 139 2.67 -9.93 1.62
N SER A 140 1.92 -10.20 2.70
CA SER A 140 1.24 -11.48 2.92
C SER A 140 2.19 -12.70 2.92
N MET A 141 3.35 -12.56 3.57
CA MET A 141 4.32 -13.64 3.76
C MET A 141 4.83 -13.68 5.19
N GLU A 142 5.21 -14.87 5.65
CA GLU A 142 5.96 -15.08 6.89
C GLU A 142 7.05 -16.13 6.66
N LYS A 143 8.31 -15.75 6.92
CA LYS A 143 9.49 -16.63 6.86
C LYS A 143 9.63 -17.40 5.55
N GLY A 144 9.34 -16.73 4.44
CA GLY A 144 9.44 -17.29 3.10
C GLY A 144 8.24 -18.13 2.66
N GLU A 145 7.16 -18.19 3.44
CA GLU A 145 5.91 -18.85 3.08
C GLU A 145 4.79 -17.83 2.86
N MET A 146 3.84 -18.17 1.99
CA MET A 146 2.64 -17.38 1.78
C MET A 146 1.74 -17.40 3.03
N ALA A 147 1.37 -16.22 3.50
CA ALA A 147 0.58 -15.98 4.70
C ALA A 147 -0.56 -14.98 4.39
N LEU A 148 -1.73 -15.49 4.02
CA LEU A 148 -2.87 -14.65 3.60
C LEU A 148 -3.79 -14.25 4.76
N GLY A 149 -3.53 -14.73 5.99
CA GLY A 149 -4.43 -14.59 7.13
C GLY A 149 -3.72 -14.72 8.48
N ARG A 150 -4.48 -15.14 9.49
CA ARG A 150 -4.03 -15.36 10.87
C ARG A 150 -4.60 -16.65 11.42
N ASN A 151 -3.85 -17.32 12.29
CA ASN A 151 -4.32 -18.50 13.00
C ASN A 151 -5.17 -18.07 14.20
N VAL A 152 -6.41 -18.54 14.28
CA VAL A 152 -7.33 -18.21 15.39
C VAL A 152 -7.96 -19.48 15.97
N LEU A 153 -8.28 -19.43 17.27
CA LEU A 153 -9.03 -20.49 17.92
C LEU A 153 -10.52 -20.35 17.57
N VAL A 154 -11.09 -21.40 16.98
CA VAL A 154 -12.49 -21.43 16.54
C VAL A 154 -13.29 -22.41 17.41
N GLY A 155 -14.45 -21.96 17.89
CA GLY A 155 -15.43 -22.81 18.57
C GLY A 155 -16.61 -23.12 17.65
N PHE A 156 -16.89 -24.40 17.40
CA PHE A 156 -18.03 -24.84 16.59
C PHE A 156 -19.26 -25.07 17.47
N MET A 157 -20.09 -24.04 17.63
CA MET A 157 -21.37 -24.11 18.35
C MET A 157 -22.34 -23.05 17.87
N THR A 158 -23.63 -23.22 18.08
CA THR A 158 -24.62 -22.16 17.89
C THR A 158 -24.56 -21.21 19.09
N TRP A 159 -24.57 -19.89 18.84
CA TRP A 159 -24.46 -18.89 19.90
C TRP A 159 -25.54 -17.82 19.74
N GLU A 160 -26.62 -17.98 20.50
CA GLU A 160 -27.71 -16.99 20.64
C GLU A 160 -28.30 -16.45 19.31
N GLY A 161 -28.12 -17.18 18.21
CA GLY A 161 -28.57 -16.77 16.87
C GLY A 161 -27.68 -15.73 16.18
N TYR A 162 -26.61 -15.25 16.82
CA TYR A 162 -25.67 -14.31 16.19
C TYR A 162 -24.86 -14.93 15.06
N ASN A 163 -24.65 -16.25 15.09
CA ASN A 163 -24.04 -17.02 14.01
C ASN A 163 -25.06 -17.78 13.16
N TYR A 164 -26.21 -17.15 12.90
CA TYR A 164 -27.22 -17.72 12.01
C TYR A 164 -26.73 -17.75 10.56
N GLU A 165 -26.95 -18.87 9.87
CA GLU A 165 -26.46 -19.14 8.51
C GLU A 165 -24.93 -18.97 8.39
N ASP A 166 -24.47 -17.97 7.62
CA ASP A 166 -23.06 -17.71 7.33
C ASP A 166 -22.47 -16.58 8.20
N ALA A 167 -23.21 -16.11 9.21
CA ALA A 167 -22.73 -15.08 10.12
C ALA A 167 -21.63 -15.62 11.06
N ILE A 168 -20.57 -14.82 11.23
CA ILE A 168 -19.43 -15.17 12.08
C ILE A 168 -19.38 -14.20 13.25
N ILE A 169 -19.21 -14.75 14.46
CA ILE A 169 -18.98 -13.97 15.68
C ILE A 169 -17.48 -13.89 15.91
N MET A 170 -16.99 -12.68 16.19
CA MET A 170 -15.59 -12.45 16.50
C MET A 170 -15.42 -12.01 17.94
N SER A 171 -14.32 -12.46 18.56
CA SER A 171 -13.93 -11.96 19.88
C SER A 171 -13.40 -10.53 19.74
N GLU A 172 -13.79 -9.64 20.65
CA GLU A 172 -13.25 -8.28 20.77
C GLU A 172 -11.71 -8.28 20.91
N ARG A 173 -11.14 -9.37 21.44
CA ARG A 173 -9.69 -9.54 21.54
C ARG A 173 -8.99 -9.41 20.18
N LEU A 174 -9.62 -9.87 19.10
CA LEU A 174 -9.04 -9.81 17.75
C LEU A 174 -8.83 -8.37 17.27
N VAL A 175 -9.66 -7.43 17.75
CA VAL A 175 -9.51 -6.00 17.50
C VAL A 175 -8.43 -5.41 18.41
N LYS A 176 -8.39 -5.80 19.70
CA LYS A 176 -7.41 -5.29 20.67
C LYS A 176 -5.97 -5.69 20.35
N ASP A 177 -5.78 -6.88 19.78
CA ASP A 177 -4.47 -7.44 19.45
C ASP A 177 -4.07 -7.17 17.98
N ASP A 178 -4.78 -6.30 17.26
CA ASP A 178 -4.55 -5.94 15.85
C ASP A 178 -4.41 -7.17 14.91
N VAL A 179 -5.21 -8.22 15.15
CA VAL A 179 -5.08 -9.50 14.44
C VAL A 179 -5.49 -9.34 12.97
N TYR A 180 -6.63 -8.71 12.73
CA TYR A 180 -7.17 -8.49 11.38
C TYR A 180 -7.01 -7.03 10.94
N THR A 181 -5.84 -6.45 11.19
CA THR A 181 -5.52 -5.07 10.80
C THR A 181 -4.72 -5.07 9.49
N SER A 182 -5.23 -4.38 8.47
CA SER A 182 -4.56 -4.10 7.19
C SER A 182 -4.17 -2.63 7.08
N ILE A 183 -3.18 -2.36 6.24
CA ILE A 183 -2.73 -1.00 5.91
C ILE A 183 -3.13 -0.70 4.47
N HIS A 184 -3.86 0.40 4.29
CA HIS A 184 -4.28 0.92 3.00
C HIS A 184 -3.55 2.21 2.70
N ILE A 185 -3.15 2.40 1.45
CA ILE A 185 -2.47 3.61 1.00
C ILE A 185 -3.28 4.21 -0.13
N GLU A 186 -3.93 5.32 0.16
CA GLU A 186 -4.72 6.09 -0.80
C GLU A 186 -3.90 7.20 -1.42
N GLU A 187 -4.11 7.43 -2.70
CA GLU A 187 -3.41 8.45 -3.49
C GLU A 187 -4.42 9.52 -3.91
N TYR A 188 -4.16 10.74 -3.48
CA TYR A 188 -4.94 11.90 -3.86
C TYR A 188 -4.08 12.82 -4.72
N GLU A 189 -4.60 13.25 -5.87
CA GLU A 189 -3.88 14.14 -6.78
C GLU A 189 -4.63 15.45 -7.01
N SER A 190 -3.86 16.53 -7.08
CA SER A 190 -4.34 17.86 -7.42
C SER A 190 -3.41 18.47 -8.46
N GLU A 191 -3.99 19.03 -9.50
CA GLU A 191 -3.28 19.66 -10.60
C GLU A 191 -3.67 21.14 -10.69
N ALA A 192 -2.67 21.97 -10.97
CA ALA A 192 -2.82 23.37 -11.30
C ALA A 192 -2.74 23.53 -12.82
N ARG A 193 -3.83 24.00 -13.42
CA ARG A 193 -3.95 24.17 -14.88
C ARG A 193 -3.98 25.62 -15.31
N ASP A 194 -3.52 25.89 -16.53
CA ASP A 194 -3.77 27.17 -17.19
C ASP A 194 -5.23 27.26 -17.64
N THR A 195 -5.95 28.24 -17.11
CA THR A 195 -7.31 28.55 -17.57
C THR A 195 -7.31 29.81 -18.43
N LYS A 196 -8.40 30.05 -19.15
CA LYS A 196 -8.58 31.28 -19.95
C LYS A 196 -8.59 32.55 -19.10
N LEU A 197 -8.92 32.43 -17.82
CA LEU A 197 -9.06 33.55 -16.88
C LEU A 197 -7.76 33.81 -16.10
N GLY A 198 -6.76 32.94 -16.23
CA GLY A 198 -5.49 32.97 -15.52
C GLY A 198 -5.05 31.56 -15.12
N PRO A 199 -3.78 31.40 -14.72
CA PRO A 199 -3.30 30.13 -14.17
C PRO A 199 -3.97 29.82 -12.83
N GLU A 200 -4.28 28.55 -12.57
CA GLU A 200 -4.54 28.09 -11.20
C GLU A 200 -3.23 28.09 -10.42
N GLU A 201 -3.29 28.49 -9.15
CA GLU A 201 -2.12 28.57 -8.29
C GLU A 201 -2.31 27.67 -7.07
N ILE A 202 -1.25 26.92 -6.72
CA ILE A 202 -1.17 26.20 -5.46
C ILE A 202 -0.55 27.14 -4.44
N THR A 203 -1.31 27.46 -3.40
CA THR A 203 -0.92 28.44 -2.38
C THR A 203 -1.60 28.18 -1.06
N ARG A 204 -0.95 28.60 0.03
CA ARG A 204 -1.52 28.58 1.38
C ARG A 204 -2.60 29.66 1.57
N ASP A 205 -2.59 30.68 0.73
CA ASP A 205 -3.48 31.86 0.86
C ASP A 205 -4.85 31.58 0.23
N ILE A 206 -5.67 30.81 0.95
CA ILE A 206 -6.98 30.33 0.49
C ILE A 206 -8.09 31.25 1.07
N PRO A 207 -9.01 31.78 0.23
CA PRO A 207 -10.07 32.66 0.71
C PRO A 207 -11.07 31.91 1.59
N ASN A 208 -11.60 32.58 2.63
CA ASN A 208 -12.63 32.06 3.54
C ASN A 208 -12.23 30.83 4.38
N VAL A 209 -10.94 30.58 4.57
CA VAL A 209 -10.42 29.46 5.40
C VAL A 209 -9.75 30.03 6.66
N GLY A 210 -10.10 29.47 7.83
CA GLY A 210 -9.50 29.87 9.11
C GLY A 210 -8.08 29.32 9.30
N GLU A 211 -7.28 29.96 10.16
CA GLU A 211 -5.88 29.56 10.42
C GLU A 211 -5.74 28.12 10.93
N ASP A 212 -6.73 27.61 11.67
CA ASP A 212 -6.72 26.24 12.19
C ASP A 212 -6.64 25.19 11.07
N ALA A 213 -7.37 25.41 9.97
CA ALA A 213 -7.36 24.52 8.80
C ALA A 213 -6.07 24.65 7.98
N LEU A 214 -5.36 25.78 8.10
CA LEU A 214 -4.07 26.04 7.43
C LEU A 214 -2.87 25.62 8.28
N ARG A 215 -3.08 25.06 9.47
CA ARG A 215 -2.00 24.72 10.43
C ARG A 215 -1.08 23.63 9.91
N ASN A 216 -1.61 22.66 9.18
CA ASN A 216 -0.84 21.52 8.67
C ASN A 216 -0.26 21.78 7.27
N LEU A 217 -0.62 22.88 6.62
CA LEU A 217 -0.08 23.27 5.31
C LEU A 217 1.26 23.99 5.46
N ASP A 218 2.17 23.71 4.54
CA ASP A 218 3.44 24.42 4.39
C ASP A 218 3.26 25.81 3.74
N GLU A 219 4.36 26.54 3.55
CA GLU A 219 4.36 27.87 2.93
C GLU A 219 3.82 27.87 1.48
N ARG A 220 3.87 26.73 0.80
CA ARG A 220 3.36 26.55 -0.57
C ARG A 220 1.88 26.16 -0.60
N GLY A 221 1.27 25.86 0.55
CA GLY A 221 -0.11 25.39 0.64
C GLY A 221 -0.25 23.88 0.49
N ILE A 222 0.81 23.12 0.71
CA ILE A 222 0.82 21.65 0.60
C ILE A 222 0.92 21.05 2.00
N ILE A 223 0.15 20.00 2.26
CA ILE A 223 0.15 19.31 3.55
C ILE A 223 1.54 18.74 3.90
N ARG A 224 1.97 18.92 5.16
CA ARG A 224 3.24 18.37 5.64
C ARG A 224 3.16 16.84 5.79
N MET A 225 4.28 16.15 5.51
CA MET A 225 4.43 14.73 5.81
C MET A 225 4.30 14.47 7.32
N GLY A 226 3.62 13.38 7.68
CA GLY A 226 3.35 12.99 9.07
C GLY A 226 2.21 13.76 9.74
N ALA A 227 1.48 14.62 9.02
CA ALA A 227 0.25 15.20 9.55
C ALA A 227 -0.87 14.17 9.60
N GLU A 228 -1.57 14.10 10.74
CA GLU A 228 -2.86 13.42 10.84
C GLU A 228 -3.93 14.29 10.18
N VAL A 229 -4.72 13.69 9.30
CA VAL A 229 -5.77 14.35 8.52
C VAL A 229 -7.08 13.61 8.69
N LYS A 230 -8.17 14.37 8.68
CA LYS A 230 -9.54 13.86 8.78
C LYS A 230 -10.37 14.35 7.61
N ASP A 231 -11.55 13.77 7.45
CA ASP A 231 -12.53 14.20 6.47
C ASP A 231 -12.71 15.73 6.45
N GLY A 232 -12.56 16.32 5.26
CA GLY A 232 -12.68 17.76 5.03
C GLY A 232 -11.41 18.59 5.22
N ASP A 233 -10.33 18.02 5.77
CA ASP A 233 -9.03 18.70 5.90
C ASP A 233 -8.42 18.98 4.52
N ILE A 234 -7.67 20.07 4.42
CA ILE A 234 -7.05 20.52 3.17
C ILE A 234 -5.71 19.79 2.98
N LEU A 235 -5.58 19.07 1.86
CA LEU A 235 -4.35 18.39 1.45
C LEU A 235 -3.47 19.29 0.57
N VAL A 236 -4.10 19.98 -0.38
CA VAL A 236 -3.42 20.91 -1.29
C VAL A 236 -4.30 22.13 -1.49
N GLY A 237 -3.83 23.27 -0.99
CA GLY A 237 -4.42 24.58 -1.19
C GLY A 237 -4.34 24.99 -2.65
N LYS A 238 -5.49 25.12 -3.30
CA LYS A 238 -5.58 25.51 -4.71
C LYS A 238 -6.59 26.63 -4.89
N VAL A 239 -6.16 27.65 -5.62
CA VAL A 239 -7.01 28.80 -5.96
C VAL A 239 -7.15 28.92 -7.47
N THR A 240 -8.39 29.09 -7.93
CA THR A 240 -8.70 29.31 -9.34
C THR A 240 -9.19 30.75 -9.52
N PRO A 241 -8.65 31.52 -10.48
CA PRO A 241 -9.15 32.87 -10.77
C PRO A 241 -10.61 32.80 -11.23
N LYS A 242 -11.46 33.62 -10.60
CA LYS A 242 -12.88 33.73 -10.94
C LYS A 242 -13.03 34.82 -12.00
N GLY A 243 -13.78 34.52 -13.05
CA GLY A 243 -14.14 35.54 -14.04
C GLY A 243 -15.05 36.58 -13.41
N VAL A 244 -14.92 37.84 -13.85
CA VAL A 244 -15.79 38.93 -13.40
C VAL A 244 -17.21 38.68 -13.91
N THR A 245 -18.02 38.02 -13.09
CA THR A 245 -19.49 38.00 -13.23
C THR A 245 -20.08 39.13 -12.39
N GLU A 246 -21.20 39.71 -12.81
CA GLU A 246 -21.94 40.65 -11.96
C GLU A 246 -22.19 40.01 -10.59
N LEU A 247 -21.65 40.63 -9.53
CA LEU A 247 -21.90 40.22 -8.15
C LEU A 247 -23.40 40.30 -7.89
N THR A 248 -23.92 39.32 -7.17
CA THR A 248 -25.30 39.41 -6.67
C THR A 248 -25.47 40.65 -5.79
N ALA A 249 -26.70 41.18 -5.67
CA ALA A 249 -26.94 42.38 -4.87
C ALA A 249 -26.50 42.19 -3.40
N GLU A 250 -26.61 40.96 -2.91
CA GLU A 250 -26.20 40.47 -1.59
C GLU A 250 -24.67 40.47 -1.43
N GLU A 251 -23.92 39.89 -2.39
CA GLU A 251 -22.45 39.90 -2.38
C GLU A 251 -21.89 41.32 -2.51
N ARG A 252 -22.54 42.18 -3.32
CA ARG A 252 -22.15 43.58 -3.47
C ARG A 252 -22.36 44.39 -2.20
N LEU A 253 -23.42 44.10 -1.44
CA LEU A 253 -23.67 44.72 -0.12
C LEU A 253 -22.63 44.26 0.91
N LEU A 254 -22.35 42.96 0.97
CA LEU A 254 -21.29 42.40 1.82
C LEU A 254 -19.94 43.06 1.54
N HIS A 255 -19.58 43.19 0.26
CA HIS A 255 -18.33 43.80 -0.16
C HIS A 255 -18.24 45.30 0.21
N ALA A 256 -19.37 46.03 0.16
CA ALA A 256 -19.42 47.43 0.56
C ALA A 256 -19.31 47.64 2.09
N ILE A 257 -19.80 46.68 2.89
CA ILE A 257 -19.79 46.74 4.36
C ILE A 257 -18.43 46.31 4.92
N PHE A 258 -17.87 45.20 4.45
CA PHE A 258 -16.67 44.61 5.03
C PHE A 258 -15.37 45.17 4.45
N GLY A 259 -15.42 45.91 3.35
CA GLY A 259 -14.25 46.59 2.77
C GLY A 259 -13.10 45.65 2.38
N GLU A 260 -13.34 44.33 2.42
CA GLU A 260 -12.39 43.34 1.98
C GLU A 260 -12.20 43.54 0.48
N LYS A 261 -10.95 43.83 0.09
CA LYS A 261 -10.50 43.56 -1.28
C LYS A 261 -10.50 42.04 -1.43
N ALA A 262 -11.69 41.44 -1.56
CA ALA A 262 -11.82 40.02 -1.75
C ALA A 262 -11.04 39.69 -3.03
N ARG A 263 -9.96 38.92 -2.89
CA ARG A 263 -9.24 38.43 -4.07
C ARG A 263 -10.27 37.69 -4.93
N GLU A 264 -10.27 37.97 -6.22
CA GLU A 264 -11.20 37.39 -7.20
C GLU A 264 -10.83 35.92 -7.50
N VAL A 265 -10.55 35.13 -6.46
CA VAL A 265 -10.13 33.74 -6.55
C VAL A 265 -11.11 32.88 -5.77
N ARG A 266 -11.35 31.68 -6.30
CA ARG A 266 -12.21 30.67 -5.66
C ARG A 266 -11.34 29.56 -5.09
N ASP A 267 -11.69 29.10 -3.89
CA ASP A 267 -11.13 27.88 -3.31
C ASP A 267 -11.56 26.65 -4.14
N THR A 268 -10.57 25.98 -4.73
CA THR A 268 -10.70 24.70 -5.45
C THR A 268 -9.70 23.67 -4.89
N SER A 269 -9.35 23.83 -3.61
CA SER A 269 -8.38 23.00 -2.89
C SER A 269 -8.79 21.53 -2.85
N LEU A 270 -7.77 20.66 -2.86
CA LEU A 270 -7.94 19.25 -2.63
C LEU A 270 -8.17 19.01 -1.14
N ARG A 271 -9.28 18.36 -0.80
CA ARG A 271 -9.65 18.00 0.56
C ARG A 271 -9.75 16.49 0.69
N VAL A 272 -9.56 15.98 1.91
CA VAL A 272 -9.83 14.58 2.22
C VAL A 272 -11.32 14.28 1.98
N PRO A 273 -11.67 13.23 1.22
CA PRO A 273 -13.06 12.87 0.96
C PRO A 273 -13.75 12.30 2.21
N HIS A 274 -15.08 12.25 2.16
CA HIS A 274 -15.91 11.69 3.22
C HIS A 274 -15.54 10.24 3.56
N GLY A 275 -15.28 10.01 4.85
CA GLY A 275 -14.86 8.71 5.37
C GLY A 275 -13.37 8.41 5.20
N GLY A 276 -12.59 9.35 4.68
CA GLY A 276 -11.13 9.26 4.69
C GLY A 276 -10.54 9.84 5.97
N ASP A 277 -9.63 9.09 6.58
CA ASP A 277 -8.79 9.51 7.69
C ASP A 277 -7.45 8.80 7.60
N GLY A 278 -6.41 9.37 8.20
CA GLY A 278 -5.10 8.75 8.20
C GLY A 278 -3.96 9.73 8.41
N ILE A 279 -2.74 9.29 8.09
CA ILE A 279 -1.53 10.08 8.22
C ILE A 279 -0.93 10.31 6.83
N VAL A 280 -0.45 11.52 6.56
CA VAL A 280 0.27 11.79 5.31
C VAL A 280 1.59 11.04 5.31
N LEU A 281 1.71 10.04 4.44
CA LEU A 281 2.91 9.21 4.29
C LEU A 281 3.99 9.91 3.48
N ASP A 282 3.62 10.41 2.30
CA ASP A 282 4.54 11.01 1.34
C ASP A 282 3.81 12.04 0.46
N VAL A 283 4.56 13.01 -0.05
CA VAL A 283 4.04 14.04 -0.96
C VAL A 283 5.00 14.19 -2.13
N LYS A 284 4.50 14.00 -3.35
CA LYS A 284 5.27 14.15 -4.58
C LYS A 284 4.76 15.34 -5.36
N ILE A 285 5.68 16.23 -5.71
CA ILE A 285 5.40 17.45 -6.46
C ILE A 285 6.12 17.32 -7.80
N PHE A 286 5.38 17.52 -8.89
CA PHE A 286 5.89 17.55 -10.25
C PHE A 286 5.65 18.92 -10.84
N ASN A 287 6.70 19.54 -11.37
CA ASN A 287 6.63 20.89 -11.94
C ASN A 287 7.04 20.86 -13.40
N ARG A 288 6.29 21.56 -14.24
CA ARG A 288 6.65 21.72 -15.66
C ARG A 288 7.99 22.44 -15.84
N GLU A 289 8.27 23.41 -14.97
CA GLU A 289 9.50 24.22 -15.03
C GLU A 289 10.76 23.38 -14.75
N ASP A 290 10.63 22.34 -13.93
CA ASP A 290 11.73 21.43 -13.57
C ASP A 290 11.98 20.35 -14.66
N GLY A 291 11.19 20.35 -15.74
CA GLY A 291 11.33 19.43 -16.87
C GLY A 291 10.53 18.12 -16.73
N ASP A 292 9.59 18.05 -15.79
CA ASP A 292 8.74 16.86 -15.62
C ASP A 292 7.72 16.72 -16.76
N GLU A 293 7.45 15.47 -17.17
CA GLU A 293 6.42 15.15 -18.16
C GLU A 293 5.02 15.34 -17.58
N LEU A 294 4.37 16.46 -17.90
CA LEU A 294 3.02 16.78 -17.47
C LEU A 294 2.03 16.92 -18.65
N PRO A 295 0.75 16.54 -18.48
CA PRO A 295 -0.27 16.69 -19.51
C PRO A 295 -0.37 18.15 -20.02
N PRO A 296 -0.69 18.37 -21.30
CA PRO A 296 -0.80 19.71 -21.87
C PRO A 296 -1.71 20.63 -21.02
N GLY A 297 -1.22 21.81 -20.67
CA GLY A 297 -1.95 22.80 -19.86
C GLY A 297 -1.90 22.58 -18.33
N VAL A 298 -1.21 21.55 -17.83
CA VAL A 298 -0.93 21.37 -16.38
C VAL A 298 0.44 21.95 -16.01
N ASN A 299 0.48 22.96 -15.15
CA ASN A 299 1.74 23.59 -14.73
C ASN A 299 2.41 22.85 -13.58
N GLN A 300 1.61 22.36 -12.65
CA GLN A 300 2.06 21.66 -11.45
C GLN A 300 1.08 20.53 -11.11
N LEU A 301 1.61 19.39 -10.68
CA LEU A 301 0.85 18.23 -10.19
C LEU A 301 1.39 17.86 -8.82
N VAL A 302 0.51 17.80 -7.82
CA VAL A 302 0.83 17.38 -6.46
C VAL A 302 0.07 16.09 -6.16
N ARG A 303 0.80 15.08 -5.72
CA ARG A 303 0.26 13.80 -5.25
C ARG A 303 0.54 13.64 -3.76
N VAL A 304 -0.51 13.35 -3.01
CA VAL A 304 -0.47 13.14 -1.56
C VAL A 304 -0.86 11.70 -1.30
N TYR A 305 -0.01 10.97 -0.58
CA TYR A 305 -0.27 9.60 -0.15
C TYR A 305 -0.69 9.60 1.31
N ILE A 306 -1.84 9.01 1.61
CA ILE A 306 -2.37 8.87 2.97
C ILE A 306 -2.35 7.39 3.33
N ILE A 307 -1.85 7.08 4.53
CA ILE A 307 -1.79 5.74 5.12
C ILE A 307 -2.72 5.62 6.34
#